data_AF-A0A7X9Q2I5-F1
#
_entry.id   AF-A0A7X9Q2I5-F1
#
_cell.length_a   1.000
_cell.length_b   1.000
_cell.length_c   1.000
_cell.angle_alpha   90.00
_cell.angle_beta   90.00
_cell.angle_gamma   90.00
#
_symmetry.space_group_name_H-M   'P 1'
#
loop_
_entity.id
_entity.type
_entity.pdbx_description
1 polymer ?
#
loop_
_entity_poly.entity_id
_entity_poly.type
_entity_poly.pdbx_seq_one_letter_code
_entity_poly.pdbx_strand_id
1 'polypeptide(L)'
;MADTAATTATTGGNTVPADPAVAAAEELQNLLQQDLPTATALVGKFVPQLSAKIVGLVEEPITYGSVEILADHMVRRDAYGAILVDGGAFAFEFGGQPMTGWFLSIVPEAFATQEAAAKWCTDRGLASNECFGREFKPAV
;
A
#
# COMPACT_ATOMS: atom_id res chain seq x y z
N MET A 1 -38.18 -29.95 -48.42
CA MET A 1 -38.33 -28.88 -47.42
C MET A 1 -37.00 -28.80 -46.70
N ALA A 2 -36.35 -27.64 -46.75
CA ALA A 2 -35.03 -27.41 -46.21
C ALA A 2 -35.17 -26.88 -44.78
N ASP A 3 -34.51 -27.53 -43.83
CA ASP A 3 -34.27 -26.99 -42.50
C ASP A 3 -32.85 -27.35 -42.08
N THR A 4 -31.99 -26.34 -42.01
CA THR A 4 -30.76 -26.40 -41.22
C THR A 4 -30.58 -25.01 -40.65
N ALA A 5 -30.98 -24.89 -39.38
CA ALA A 5 -30.79 -23.70 -38.58
C ALA A 5 -29.29 -23.46 -38.36
N ALA A 6 -28.89 -22.19 -38.49
CA ALA A 6 -27.55 -21.73 -38.20
C ALA A 6 -27.25 -21.85 -36.69
N THR A 7 -26.16 -22.54 -36.36
CA THR A 7 -25.55 -22.48 -35.02
C THR A 7 -24.84 -21.14 -34.87
N THR A 8 -25.44 -20.22 -34.13
CA THR A 8 -24.74 -19.04 -33.59
C THR A 8 -23.84 -19.50 -32.44
N ALA A 9 -22.53 -19.43 -32.65
CA ALA A 9 -21.55 -19.62 -31.59
C ALA A 9 -21.69 -18.50 -30.55
N THR A 10 -22.03 -18.86 -29.32
CA THR A 10 -21.78 -18.00 -28.16
C THR A 10 -20.38 -18.37 -27.65
N THR A 11 -19.38 -17.58 -28.01
CA THR A 11 -18.09 -17.62 -27.31
C THR A 11 -18.31 -16.97 -25.94
N GLY A 12 -18.63 -17.79 -24.95
CA GLY A 12 -18.51 -17.40 -23.55
C GLY A 12 -17.04 -17.07 -23.30
N GLY A 13 -16.75 -15.82 -22.96
CA GLY A 13 -15.44 -15.45 -22.44
C GLY A 13 -15.23 -16.23 -21.14
N ASN A 14 -14.34 -17.21 -21.17
CA ASN A 14 -13.83 -17.86 -19.97
C ASN A 14 -13.03 -16.82 -19.18
N THR A 15 -13.68 -16.07 -18.30
CA THR A 15 -12.98 -15.38 -17.22
C THR A 15 -12.54 -16.46 -16.24
N VAL A 16 -11.30 -16.93 -16.37
CA VAL A 16 -10.62 -17.67 -15.31
C VAL A 16 -10.65 -16.78 -14.07
N PRO A 17 -11.08 -17.27 -12.89
CA PRO A 17 -10.95 -16.49 -11.67
C PRO A 17 -9.48 -16.13 -11.49
N ALA A 18 -9.15 -14.83 -11.47
CA ALA A 18 -7.80 -14.40 -11.17
C ALA A 18 -7.41 -14.94 -9.79
N ASP A 19 -6.20 -15.49 -9.66
CA ASP A 19 -5.65 -15.88 -8.37
C ASP A 19 -5.70 -14.64 -7.44
N PRO A 20 -6.37 -14.72 -6.27
CA PRO A 20 -6.49 -13.59 -5.36
C PRO A 20 -5.14 -12.94 -5.01
N ALA A 21 -4.07 -13.73 -4.93
CA ALA A 21 -2.73 -13.21 -4.65
C ALA A 21 -2.18 -12.38 -5.83
N VAL A 22 -2.42 -12.83 -7.07
CA VAL A 22 -2.03 -12.09 -8.28
C VAL A 22 -2.83 -10.80 -8.40
N ALA A 23 -4.15 -10.88 -8.22
CA ALA A 23 -5.01 -9.70 -8.27
C ALA A 23 -4.64 -8.66 -7.19
N ALA A 24 -4.33 -9.11 -5.96
CA ALA A 24 -3.89 -8.22 -4.91
C ALA A 24 -2.52 -7.61 -5.19
N ALA A 25 -1.59 -8.37 -5.78
CA ALA A 25 -0.29 -7.85 -6.19
C ALA A 25 -0.41 -6.78 -7.29
N GLU A 26 -1.25 -7.01 -8.30
CA GLU A 26 -1.57 -6.03 -9.34
C GLU A 26 -2.19 -4.77 -8.75
N GLU A 27 -3.13 -4.91 -7.81
CA GLU A 27 -3.76 -3.76 -7.16
C GLU A 27 -2.78 -2.95 -6.31
N LEU A 28 -1.88 -3.61 -5.58
CA LEU A 28 -0.80 -2.91 -4.87
C LEU A 28 0.06 -2.08 -5.84
N GLN A 29 0.38 -2.60 -7.04
CA GLN A 29 1.11 -1.83 -8.05
C GLN A 29 0.29 -0.64 -8.58
N ASN A 30 -1.01 -0.84 -8.83
CA ASN A 30 -1.90 0.25 -9.26
C ASN A 30 -1.96 1.38 -8.22
N LEU A 31 -2.09 1.04 -6.94
CA LEU A 31 -2.14 2.00 -5.84
C LEU A 31 -0.82 2.75 -5.70
N LEU A 32 0.32 2.06 -5.81
CA LEU A 32 1.64 2.71 -5.82
C LEU A 32 1.76 3.74 -6.95
N GLN A 33 1.29 3.41 -8.16
CA GLN A 33 1.31 4.33 -9.29
C GLN A 33 0.34 5.50 -9.10
N GLN A 34 -0.86 5.23 -8.60
CA GLN A 34 -1.89 6.24 -8.35
C GLN A 34 -1.43 7.27 -7.30
N ASP A 35 -0.74 6.81 -6.26
CA ASP A 35 -0.37 7.64 -5.12
C ASP A 35 1.00 8.31 -5.27
N LEU A 36 1.82 7.88 -6.24
CA LEU A 36 3.16 8.41 -6.49
C LEU A 36 3.21 9.95 -6.60
N PRO A 37 2.26 10.65 -7.26
CA PRO A 37 2.28 12.11 -7.29
C PRO A 37 2.13 12.74 -5.91
N THR A 38 1.24 12.18 -5.06
CA THR A 38 1.04 12.64 -3.68
C THR A 38 2.28 12.36 -2.82
N ALA A 39 2.85 11.16 -2.93
CA ALA A 39 4.09 10.79 -2.23
C ALA A 39 5.24 11.74 -2.62
N THR A 40 5.39 12.05 -3.90
CA THR A 40 6.43 12.96 -4.41
C THR A 40 6.28 14.38 -3.85
N ALA A 41 5.05 14.87 -3.68
CA ALA A 41 4.78 16.19 -3.11
C ALA A 41 5.13 16.29 -1.60
N LEU A 42 5.31 15.16 -0.92
CA LEU A 42 5.67 15.10 0.50
C LEU A 42 7.18 15.13 0.75
N VAL A 43 8.02 15.08 -0.30
CA VAL A 43 9.48 15.13 -0.17
C VAL A 43 9.92 16.39 0.60
N GLY A 44 10.78 16.20 1.61
CA GLY A 44 11.24 17.24 2.53
C GLY A 44 10.26 17.58 3.66
N LYS A 45 9.21 16.77 3.87
CA LYS A 45 8.24 16.91 4.97
C LYS A 45 8.32 15.72 5.92
N PHE A 46 7.76 15.90 7.12
CA PHE A 46 7.51 14.81 8.05
C PHE A 46 6.05 14.36 7.95
N VAL A 47 5.81 13.05 8.00
CA VAL A 47 4.48 12.46 7.84
C VAL A 47 4.25 11.34 8.87
N PRO A 48 3.01 11.05 9.25
CA PRO A 48 2.66 9.86 10.01
C PRO A 48 2.73 8.61 9.11
N GLN A 49 3.55 7.63 9.52
CA GLN A 49 3.57 6.29 8.92
C GLN A 49 2.74 5.35 9.80
N LEU A 50 1.72 4.71 9.23
CA LEU A 50 0.77 3.83 9.90
C LEU A 50 1.11 2.33 9.79
N SER A 51 1.77 1.92 8.72
CA SER A 51 2.23 0.53 8.58
C SER A 51 3.40 0.42 7.64
N ALA A 52 4.12 -0.68 7.76
CA ALA A 52 5.13 -1.14 6.83
C ALA A 52 5.01 -2.66 6.72
N LYS A 53 4.74 -3.18 5.53
CA LYS A 53 4.64 -4.63 5.27
C LYS A 53 5.50 -5.02 4.09
N ILE A 54 5.95 -6.27 4.06
CA ILE A 54 6.65 -6.87 2.93
C ILE A 54 6.15 -8.30 2.79
N VAL A 55 6.12 -8.83 1.56
CA VAL A 55 5.69 -10.21 1.32
C VAL A 55 6.61 -11.16 2.09
N GLY A 56 6.02 -12.10 2.84
CA GLY A 56 6.72 -13.04 3.71
C GLY A 56 6.99 -12.51 5.12
N LEU A 57 6.62 -11.27 5.44
CA LEU A 57 6.65 -10.77 6.82
C LEU A 57 5.71 -11.61 7.69
N VAL A 58 6.16 -12.00 8.88
CA VAL A 58 5.37 -12.75 9.85
C VAL A 58 5.12 -11.88 11.08
N GLU A 59 3.85 -11.60 11.36
CA GLU A 59 3.39 -11.03 12.62
C GLU A 59 2.29 -11.95 13.14
N GLU A 60 2.64 -12.85 14.06
CA GLU A 60 1.75 -13.94 14.45
C GLU A 60 0.36 -13.44 14.86
N PRO A 61 -0.72 -14.06 14.34
CA PRO A 61 -0.76 -15.31 13.56
C PRO A 61 -0.67 -15.15 12.02
N ILE A 62 -0.33 -13.95 11.52
CA ILE A 62 -0.42 -13.59 10.11
C ILE A 62 0.94 -13.74 9.43
N THR A 63 0.96 -14.43 8.28
CA THR A 63 2.04 -14.28 7.29
C THR A 63 1.52 -13.40 6.17
N TYR A 64 2.18 -12.29 5.91
CA TYR A 64 1.73 -11.30 4.94
C TYR A 64 2.08 -11.74 3.53
N GLY A 65 1.08 -12.14 2.75
CA GLY A 65 1.11 -12.14 1.29
C GLY A 65 0.52 -10.85 0.73
N SER A 66 0.41 -10.76 -0.60
CA SER A 66 -0.16 -9.57 -1.25
C SER A 66 -1.60 -9.29 -0.82
N VAL A 67 -2.39 -10.33 -0.53
CA VAL A 67 -3.77 -10.20 -0.06
C VAL A 67 -3.83 -9.51 1.30
N GLU A 68 -3.02 -9.96 2.26
CA GLU A 68 -2.99 -9.41 3.61
C GLU A 68 -2.43 -7.99 3.63
N ILE A 69 -1.42 -7.70 2.79
CA ILE A 69 -0.85 -6.35 2.66
C ILE A 69 -1.88 -5.38 2.09
N LEU A 70 -2.59 -5.79 1.03
CA LEU A 70 -3.66 -4.97 0.45
C LEU A 70 -4.77 -4.71 1.48
N ALA A 71 -5.19 -5.74 2.22
CA ALA A 71 -6.20 -5.60 3.27
C ALA A 71 -5.76 -4.66 4.41
N ASP A 72 -4.52 -4.78 4.93
CA ASP A 72 -3.98 -3.86 5.93
C ASP A 72 -3.97 -2.41 5.41
N HIS A 73 -3.54 -2.22 4.17
CA HIS A 73 -3.52 -0.90 3.58
C HIS A 73 -4.92 -0.30 3.38
N MET A 74 -5.89 -1.08 2.88
CA MET A 74 -7.26 -0.60 2.66
C MET A 74 -7.93 -0.15 3.96
N VAL A 75 -7.77 -0.89 5.06
CA VAL A 75 -8.29 -0.47 6.38
C VAL A 75 -7.74 0.91 6.79
N ARG A 76 -6.47 1.18 6.50
CA ARG A 76 -5.81 2.46 6.82
C ARG A 76 -6.19 3.56 5.85
N ARG A 77 -6.36 3.23 4.57
CA ARG A 77 -6.86 4.15 3.56
C ARG A 77 -8.25 4.63 3.93
N ASP A 78 -9.14 3.73 4.32
CA ASP A 78 -10.52 4.06 4.70
C ASP A 78 -10.58 4.85 6.00
N ALA A 79 -9.77 4.49 7.01
CA ALA A 79 -9.79 5.14 8.31
C ALA A 79 -9.08 6.51 8.35
N TYR A 80 -8.01 6.68 7.56
CA TYR A 80 -7.10 7.83 7.69
C TYR A 80 -6.75 8.52 6.38
N GLY A 81 -7.31 8.10 5.24
CA GLY A 81 -6.93 8.61 3.93
C GLY A 81 -5.48 8.24 3.55
N ALA A 82 -4.98 7.13 4.07
CA ALA A 82 -3.62 6.69 3.83
C ALA A 82 -3.33 6.41 2.34
N ILE A 83 -2.16 6.81 1.89
CA ILE A 83 -1.58 6.47 0.60
C ILE A 83 -0.60 5.31 0.74
N LEU A 84 -0.42 4.55 -0.34
CA LEU A 84 0.54 3.46 -0.44
C LEU A 84 1.84 3.98 -1.04
N VAL A 85 2.96 3.65 -0.40
CA VAL A 85 4.29 4.11 -0.82
C VAL A 85 5.23 2.91 -0.88
N ASP A 86 5.99 2.81 -1.97
CA ASP A 86 7.11 1.86 -2.06
C ASP A 86 8.26 2.40 -1.22
N GLY A 87 8.61 1.65 -0.17
CA GLY A 87 9.70 1.99 0.73
C GLY A 87 11.06 2.11 0.03
N GLY A 88 11.25 1.49 -1.14
CA GLY A 88 12.47 1.60 -1.94
C GLY A 88 12.49 2.79 -2.90
N ALA A 89 11.33 3.39 -3.21
CA ALA A 89 11.24 4.53 -4.12
C ALA A 89 11.68 5.86 -3.47
N PHE A 90 11.84 5.86 -2.15
CA PHE A 90 12.31 6.97 -1.33
C PHE A 90 13.36 6.44 -0.35
N ALA A 91 14.16 7.31 0.28
CA ALA A 91 15.20 6.87 1.22
C ALA A 91 14.63 6.45 2.60
N PHE A 92 13.61 5.59 2.62
CA PHE A 92 13.12 4.94 3.83
C PHE A 92 14.06 3.78 4.22
N GLU A 93 14.38 3.72 5.51
CA GLU A 93 15.28 2.71 6.05
C GLU A 93 14.71 2.07 7.31
N PHE A 94 15.01 0.79 7.49
CA PHE A 94 14.78 0.04 8.72
C PHE A 94 16.07 -0.68 9.11
N GLY A 95 16.56 -0.43 10.33
CA GLY A 95 17.85 -0.98 10.77
C GLY A 95 19.06 -0.53 9.94
N GLY A 96 18.97 0.64 9.30
CA GLY A 96 20.00 1.16 8.39
C GLY A 96 20.05 0.46 7.03
N GLN A 97 19.01 -0.28 6.66
CA GLN A 97 18.88 -0.92 5.35
C GLN A 97 17.70 -0.30 4.58
N PRO A 98 17.83 -0.09 3.25
CA PRO A 98 16.74 0.41 2.42
C PRO A 98 15.50 -0.47 2.55
N MET A 99 14.32 0.14 2.61
CA MET A 99 13.05 -0.56 2.65
C MET A 99 12.56 -0.99 1.24
N THR A 100 13.46 -1.48 0.38
CA THR A 100 13.11 -1.98 -0.95
C THR A 100 12.12 -3.14 -0.88
N GLY A 101 11.02 -3.04 -1.62
CA GLY A 101 9.96 -4.06 -1.64
C GLY A 101 8.99 -3.97 -0.45
N TRP A 102 9.14 -2.97 0.41
CA TRP A 102 8.18 -2.70 1.47
C TRP A 102 7.05 -1.80 0.98
N PHE A 103 5.85 -2.11 1.44
CA PHE A 103 4.63 -1.33 1.25
C PHE A 103 4.38 -0.53 2.52
N LEU A 104 4.45 0.78 2.43
CA LEU A 104 4.24 1.70 3.54
C LEU A 104 2.86 2.35 3.42
N SER A 105 2.07 2.33 4.48
CA SER A 105 0.85 3.13 4.57
C SER A 105 1.17 4.46 5.23
N ILE A 106 1.04 5.56 4.48
CA ILE A 106 1.40 6.90 4.92
C ILE A 106 0.16 7.79 4.95
N VAL A 107 -0.01 8.58 5.99
CA VAL A 107 -1.01 9.66 6.00
C VAL A 107 -0.43 10.86 5.23
N PRO A 108 -1.09 11.36 4.18
CA PRO A 108 -0.57 12.45 3.35
C PRO A 108 -0.74 13.84 4.02
N GLU A 109 -0.48 13.92 5.32
CA GLU A 109 -0.48 15.17 6.09
C GLU A 109 0.96 15.57 6.41
N ALA A 110 1.36 16.73 5.92
CA ALA A 110 2.74 17.21 6.02
C ALA A 110 2.95 18.05 7.29
N PHE A 111 3.99 17.71 8.03
CA PHE A 111 4.42 18.40 9.24
C PHE A 111 5.81 19.00 9.09
N ALA A 112 6.08 20.03 9.88
CA ALA A 112 7.38 20.70 9.93
C ALA A 112 8.44 19.90 10.69
N THR A 113 8.04 19.01 11.62
CA THR A 113 8.96 18.22 12.44
C THR A 113 8.47 16.79 12.61
N GLN A 114 9.40 15.89 12.96
CA GLN A 114 9.10 14.50 13.24
C GLN A 114 8.16 14.35 14.44
N GLU A 115 8.34 15.16 15.48
CA GLU A 115 7.53 15.14 16.69
C GLU A 115 6.10 15.57 16.42
N ALA A 116 5.88 16.53 15.52
CA ALA A 116 4.55 16.96 15.14
C ALA A 116 3.80 15.84 14.39
N ALA A 117 4.48 15.13 13.47
CA ALA A 117 3.93 13.96 12.81
C ALA A 117 3.66 12.80 13.79
N ALA A 118 4.56 12.56 14.74
CA ALA A 118 4.35 11.55 15.78
C ALA A 118 3.21 11.94 16.74
N LYS A 119 3.05 13.22 17.05
CA LYS A 119 1.95 13.73 17.86
C LYS A 119 0.59 13.48 17.21
N TRP A 120 0.50 13.58 15.88
CA TRP A 120 -0.72 13.22 15.15
C TRP A 120 -1.16 11.76 15.43
N CYS A 121 -0.20 10.84 15.56
CA CYS A 121 -0.45 9.44 15.93
C CYS A 121 -1.01 9.33 17.34
N THR A 122 -0.33 9.95 18.32
CA THR A 122 -0.72 9.85 19.73
C THR A 122 -2.06 10.53 20.01
N ASP A 123 -2.38 11.61 19.30
CA ASP A 123 -3.66 12.32 19.43
C ASP A 123 -4.85 11.46 18.94
N ARG A 124 -4.57 10.39 18.19
CA ARG A 124 -5.54 9.38 17.72
C ARG A 124 -5.48 8.08 18.51
N GLY A 125 -4.70 8.04 19.59
CA GLY A 125 -4.56 6.86 20.45
C GLY A 125 -3.76 5.71 19.83
N LEU A 126 -3.00 5.97 18.75
CA LEU A 126 -2.13 4.97 18.13
C LEU A 126 -0.81 4.86 18.89
N ALA A 127 -0.38 3.63 19.19
CA ALA A 127 0.88 3.40 19.87
C ALA A 127 2.08 3.66 18.95
N SER A 128 3.26 3.93 19.53
CA SER A 128 4.47 4.29 18.75
C SER A 128 4.97 3.18 17.82
N ASN A 129 4.61 1.92 18.09
CA ASN A 129 4.88 0.78 17.21
C ASN A 129 3.84 0.61 16.10
N GLU A 130 2.71 1.31 16.19
CA GLU A 130 1.61 1.30 15.21
C GLU A 130 1.64 2.54 14.32
N CYS A 131 2.10 3.68 14.85
CA CYS A 131 2.21 4.91 14.11
C CYS A 131 3.32 5.79 14.66
N PHE A 132 4.13 6.35 13.77
CA PHE A 132 5.21 7.25 14.15
C PHE A 132 5.58 8.20 13.01
N GLY A 133 6.20 9.33 13.36
CA GLY A 133 6.65 10.31 12.38
C GLY A 133 7.88 9.84 11.61
N ARG A 134 7.87 9.96 10.29
CA ARG A 134 9.04 9.80 9.43
C ARG A 134 9.23 10.99 8.51
N GLU A 135 10.47 11.25 8.14
CA GLU A 135 10.81 12.19 7.08
C GLU A 135 10.65 11.51 5.72
N PHE A 136 9.99 12.21 4.79
CA PHE A 136 9.94 11.82 3.38
C PHE A 136 11.18 12.37 2.68
N LYS A 137 12.17 11.50 2.45
CA LYS A 137 13.44 11.88 1.83
C LYS A 137 13.42 11.58 0.32
N PRO A 138 14.12 12.36 -0.52
CA PRO A 138 14.32 11.98 -1.91
C PRO A 138 15.04 10.63 -2.01
N ALA A 139 14.81 9.89 -3.09
CA ALA A 139 15.64 8.72 -3.42
C ALA A 139 17.12 9.15 -3.52
N VAL A 140 18.02 8.31 -3.01
CA VAL A 140 19.48 8.48 -3.11
C VAL A 140 20.04 7.96 -4.42
#